data_AF-A0A1B2ENE6-F1
#
_entry.id   AF-A0A1B2ENE6-F1
#
_cell.length_a   1.000
_cell.length_b   1.000
_cell.length_c   1.000
_cell.angle_alpha   90.00
_cell.angle_beta   90.00
_cell.angle_gamma   90.00
#
_symmetry.space_group_name_H-M   'P 1'
#
loop_
_entity.id
_entity.type
_entity.pdbx_description
1 polymer ?
#
loop_
_entity_poly.entity_id
_entity_poly.type
_entity_poly.pdbx_seq_one_letter_code
_entity_poly.pdbx_strand_id
1 'polypeptide(L)'
;MSEYDKTQELVALRTALGFTQSRMAHEVDISLRDYQAFEWGEIEIPDLYLRAIERIAMIHAIRHRNPAMVPHGMRAETLQFARLVEEMV
;
A
#
# COMPACT_ATOMS: atom_id res chain seq x y z
N MET A 1 -11.21 9.40 7.73
CA MET A 1 -11.75 8.47 6.73
C MET A 1 -12.72 7.53 7.42
N SER A 2 -13.77 7.10 6.74
CA SER A 2 -14.59 6.00 7.24
C SER A 2 -13.86 4.67 7.05
N GLU A 3 -14.27 3.62 7.76
CA GLU A 3 -13.71 2.27 7.58
C GLU A 3 -13.97 1.71 6.17
N TYR A 4 -15.10 2.10 5.57
CA TYR A 4 -15.39 1.78 4.17
C TYR A 4 -14.33 2.37 3.22
N ASP A 5 -13.92 3.63 3.45
CA ASP A 5 -12.88 4.28 2.65
C ASP A 5 -11.53 3.56 2.78
N LYS A 6 -11.15 3.17 4.01
CA LYS A 6 -9.90 2.43 4.26
C LYS A 6 -9.87 1.08 3.56
N THR A 7 -11.00 0.36 3.57
CA THR A 7 -11.14 -0.94 2.90
C THR A 7 -10.96 -0.78 1.40
N GLN A 8 -11.60 0.22 0.79
CA GLN A 8 -11.45 0.49 -0.64
C GLN A 8 -10.03 0.91 -1.00
N GLU A 9 -9.38 1.71 -0.15
CA GLU A 9 -8.00 2.12 -0.36
C GLU A 9 -7.03 0.94 -0.28
N LEU A 10 -7.20 0.04 0.68
CA LEU A 10 -6.42 -1.20 0.81
C LEU A 10 -6.52 -2.05 -0.47
N VAL A 11 -7.74 -2.29 -0.94
CA VAL A 11 -7.98 -3.07 -2.16
C VAL A 11 -7.38 -2.37 -3.39
N ALA A 12 -7.55 -1.05 -3.51
CA ALA A 12 -7.00 -0.26 -4.60
C ALA A 12 -5.46 -0.32 -4.63
N LEU A 13 -4.80 -0.20 -3.47
CA LEU A 13 -3.34 -0.31 -3.35
C LEU A 13 -2.86 -1.70 -3.76
N ARG A 14 -3.45 -2.77 -3.21
CA ARG A 14 -3.06 -4.14 -3.54
C ARG A 14 -3.20 -4.42 -5.04
N THR A 15 -4.32 -4.00 -5.62
CA THR A 15 -4.60 -4.23 -7.06
C THR A 15 -3.68 -3.42 -7.96
N ALA A 16 -3.37 -2.17 -7.62
CA ALA A 16 -2.41 -1.34 -8.36
C ALA A 16 -0.99 -1.94 -8.36
N LEU A 17 -0.61 -2.64 -7.29
CA LEU A 17 0.64 -3.38 -7.20
C LEU A 17 0.63 -4.72 -7.95
N GLY A 18 -0.54 -5.18 -8.41
CA GLY A 18 -0.70 -6.50 -9.03
C GLY A 18 -0.51 -7.65 -8.03
N PHE A 19 -0.76 -7.41 -6.74
CA PHE A 19 -0.55 -8.41 -5.69
C PHE A 19 -1.82 -9.24 -5.45
N THR A 20 -1.61 -10.53 -5.17
CA THR A 20 -2.65 -11.38 -4.57
C THR A 20 -2.83 -11.02 -3.09
N GLN A 21 -3.96 -11.41 -2.49
CA GLN A 21 -4.18 -11.21 -1.05
C GLN A 21 -3.10 -11.90 -0.21
N SER A 22 -2.67 -13.11 -0.61
CA SER A 22 -1.59 -13.84 0.07
C SER A 22 -0.24 -13.13 -0.01
N ARG A 23 0.10 -12.57 -1.17
CA ARG A 23 1.34 -11.79 -1.32
C ARG A 23 1.30 -10.55 -0.44
N MET A 24 0.19 -9.81 -0.46
CA MET A 24 0.08 -8.59 0.33
C MET A 24 0.13 -8.86 1.83
N ALA A 25 -0.56 -9.91 2.30
CA ALA A 25 -0.49 -10.36 3.70
C ALA A 25 0.95 -10.68 4.12
N HIS A 26 1.73 -11.32 3.24
CA HIS A 26 3.15 -11.59 3.48
C HIS A 26 3.99 -10.32 3.57
N GLU A 27 3.78 -9.35 2.67
CA GLU A 27 4.56 -8.09 2.65
C GLU A 27 4.30 -7.22 3.89
N VAL A 28 3.10 -7.29 4.47
CA VAL A 28 2.71 -6.53 5.68
C VAL A 28 2.86 -7.34 6.98
N ASP A 29 3.39 -8.56 6.88
CA ASP A 29 3.64 -9.50 7.99
C ASP A 29 2.41 -9.80 8.86
N ILE A 30 1.28 -10.14 8.22
CA ILE A 30 0.07 -10.62 8.91
C ILE A 30 -0.44 -11.93 8.32
N SER A 31 -1.34 -12.59 9.05
CA SER A 31 -1.98 -13.79 8.53
C SER A 31 -2.88 -13.46 7.32
N LEU A 32 -2.96 -14.38 6.35
CA LEU A 32 -3.87 -14.23 5.20
C LEU A 32 -5.32 -14.00 5.67
N ARG A 33 -5.72 -14.65 6.76
CA ARG A 33 -7.07 -14.51 7.31
C ARG A 33 -7.36 -13.10 7.80
N ASP A 34 -6.41 -12.49 8.53
CA ASP A 34 -6.58 -11.12 9.03
C ASP A 34 -6.60 -10.13 7.87
N TYR A 35 -5.73 -10.34 6.87
CA TYR A 35 -5.73 -9.53 5.65
C TYR A 35 -7.07 -9.62 4.90
N GLN A 36 -7.65 -10.82 4.77
CA GLN A 36 -8.95 -11.01 4.15
C GLN A 36 -10.07 -10.32 4.93
N ALA A 37 -10.04 -10.42 6.26
CA ALA A 37 -11.00 -9.76 7.12
C ALA A 37 -10.95 -8.22 6.97
N PHE A 38 -9.76 -7.64 6.79
CA PHE A 38 -9.60 -6.23 6.42
C PHE A 38 -10.26 -5.90 5.07
N GLU A 39 -9.98 -6.66 4.01
CA GLU A 39 -10.56 -6.37 2.68
C GLU A 39 -12.07 -6.61 2.59
N TRP A 40 -12.61 -7.48 3.43
CA TRP A 40 -14.04 -7.77 3.50
C TRP A 40 -14.79 -6.82 4.45
N GLY A 41 -14.08 -5.96 5.18
CA GLY A 41 -14.68 -5.07 6.18
C GLY A 41 -15.26 -5.81 7.38
N GLU A 42 -14.79 -7.04 7.66
CA GLU A 42 -15.22 -7.83 8.82
C GLU A 42 -14.61 -7.31 10.12
N ILE A 43 -13.42 -6.70 10.04
CA ILE A 43 -12.72 -6.07 11.16
C ILE A 43 -12.19 -4.69 10.73
N GLU A 44 -12.04 -3.80 11.71
CA GLU A 44 -11.44 -2.47 11.52
C GLU A 44 -10.00 -2.60 11.03
N ILE A 45 -9.57 -1.70 10.14
CA ILE A 45 -8.17 -1.63 9.70
C ILE A 45 -7.43 -0.63 10.59
N PRO A 46 -6.51 -1.08 11.47
CA PRO A 46 -5.71 -0.16 12.27
C PRO A 46 -4.86 0.73 11.35
N ASP A 47 -4.81 2.03 11.65
CA ASP A 47 -4.09 3.02 10.84
C ASP A 47 -2.63 2.62 10.60
N LEU A 48 -1.99 1.95 11.56
CA LEU A 48 -0.62 1.44 11.44
C LEU A 48 -0.44 0.53 10.20
N TYR A 49 -1.39 -0.37 9.95
CA TYR A 49 -1.32 -1.27 8.80
C TYR A 49 -1.53 -0.51 7.49
N LEU A 50 -2.46 0.46 7.47
CA LEU A 50 -2.65 1.30 6.30
C LEU A 50 -1.35 2.06 5.96
N ARG A 51 -0.67 2.64 6.96
CA ARG A 51 0.64 3.30 6.76
C ARG A 51 1.73 2.34 6.28
N ALA A 52 1.77 1.12 6.80
CA ALA A 52 2.72 0.10 6.35
C ALA A 52 2.49 -0.25 4.87
N ILE A 53 1.22 -0.41 4.48
CA ILE A 53 0.78 -0.74 3.13
C ILE A 53 1.11 0.39 2.13
N GLU A 54 0.82 1.63 2.50
CA GLU A 54 1.22 2.83 1.77
C GLU A 54 2.75 2.85 1.54
N ARG A 55 3.54 2.55 2.57
CA ARG A 55 5.01 2.54 2.49
C ARG A 55 5.53 1.44 1.57
N ILE A 56 4.97 0.24 1.64
CA ILE A 56 5.31 -0.88 0.73
C ILE A 56 5.02 -0.47 -0.71
N ALA A 57 3.86 0.14 -0.96
CA ALA A 57 3.48 0.59 -2.30
C ALA A 57 4.44 1.65 -2.86
N MET A 58 4.82 2.63 -2.04
CA MET A 58 5.81 3.65 -2.41
C MET A 58 7.17 3.03 -2.77
N ILE A 59 7.72 2.15 -1.92
CA ILE A 59 9.00 1.48 -2.18
C ILE A 59 8.93 0.67 -3.47
N HIS A 60 7.83 -0.03 -3.70
CA HIS A 60 7.64 -0.82 -4.92
C HIS A 60 7.61 0.07 -6.17
N ALA A 61 6.88 1.18 -6.13
CA ALA A 61 6.81 2.14 -7.23
C ALA A 61 8.18 2.75 -7.56
N ILE A 62 8.99 3.07 -6.55
CA ILE A 62 10.35 3.59 -6.73
C ILE A 62 11.26 2.54 -7.37
N ARG A 63 11.26 1.31 -6.85
CA ARG A 63 12.06 0.20 -7.40
C ARG A 63 11.77 -0.05 -8.88
N HIS A 64 10.53 0.11 -9.30
CA HIS A 64 10.08 -0.09 -10.68
C HIS A 64 10.12 1.19 -11.52
N ARG A 65 10.57 2.32 -10.96
CA ARG A 65 10.56 3.65 -11.59
C ARG A 65 9.19 4.00 -12.19
N ASN A 66 8.12 3.60 -11.51
CA ASN A 66 6.76 3.77 -11.97
C ASN A 66 5.85 4.35 -10.86
N PRO A 67 5.80 5.69 -10.73
CA PRO A 67 4.93 6.37 -9.76
C PRO A 67 3.44 6.16 -10.01
N ALA A 68 3.03 5.67 -11.19
CA ALA A 68 1.62 5.38 -11.44
C ALA A 68 1.10 4.18 -10.65
N MET A 69 1.98 3.38 -10.04
CA MET A 69 1.64 2.23 -9.20
C MET A 69 1.08 2.61 -7.83
N VAL A 70 1.23 3.87 -7.40
CA VAL A 70 0.61 4.37 -6.16
C VAL A 70 -0.66 5.19 -6.48
N PRO A 71 -1.61 5.30 -5.53
CA PRO A 71 -2.76 6.18 -5.63
C PRO A 71 -2.36 7.62 -5.94
N HIS A 72 -3.25 8.35 -6.61
CA HIS A 72 -2.97 9.70 -7.09
C HIS A 72 -2.43 10.64 -5.99
N GLY A 73 -3.02 10.58 -4.79
CA GLY A 73 -2.62 11.41 -3.64
C GLY A 73 -1.17 11.20 -3.19
N MET A 74 -0.60 10.02 -3.43
CA MET A 74 0.76 9.65 -2.99
C MET A 74 1.83 9.90 -4.05
N ARG A 75 1.46 10.22 -5.29
CA ARG A 75 2.40 10.29 -6.42
C ARG A 75 3.45 11.39 -6.24
N ALA A 76 3.03 12.55 -5.75
CA ALA A 76 3.93 13.68 -5.53
C ALA A 76 5.00 13.36 -4.48
N GLU A 77 4.57 12.81 -3.35
CA GLU A 77 5.46 12.35 -2.27
C GLU A 77 6.41 11.25 -2.75
N THR A 78 5.89 10.25 -3.48
CA THR A 78 6.68 9.14 -4.03
C THR A 78 7.78 9.65 -4.98
N LEU A 79 7.45 10.59 -5.86
CA LEU A 79 8.42 11.23 -6.78
C LEU A 79 9.47 12.06 -6.03
N GLN A 80 9.05 12.80 -5.01
CA GLN A 80 9.98 13.59 -4.19
C GLN A 80 10.96 12.68 -3.44
N PHE A 81 10.45 11.61 -2.84
CA PHE A 81 11.29 10.64 -2.14
C PHE A 81 12.26 9.94 -3.09
N ALA A 82 11.81 9.52 -4.28
CA ALA A 82 12.67 8.92 -5.30
C ALA A 82 13.87 9.81 -5.64
N ARG A 83 13.62 11.11 -5.89
CA ARG A 83 14.68 12.09 -6.19
C ARG A 83 15.69 12.21 -5.06
N LEU A 84 15.22 12.34 -3.82
CA LEU A 84 16.11 12.47 -2.65
C LEU A 84 16.99 11.23 -2.47
N VAL A 85 16.44 10.03 -2.67
CA VAL A 85 17.22 8.79 -2.55
C VAL A 85 18.24 8.66 -3.68
N GLU A 86 17.88 9.02 -4.91
CA GLU A 86 18.81 9.01 -6.05
C GLU A 86 19.96 10.03 -5.89
N GLU A 87 19.72 11.17 -5.22
CA GLU A 87 20.75 12.17 -4.91
C GLU A 87 21.71 11.74 -3.78
N MET A 88 21.33 10.73 -2.99
CA MET A 88 22.12 10.24 -1.84
C MET A 88 23.01 9.02 -2.17
N VAL A 89 22.92 8.47 -3.39
CA VAL A 89 23.67 7.30 -3.86
C VAL A 89 24.66 7.71 -4.95
#